data_AF-A0A097PKD2-F1
#
_entry.id   AF-A0A097PKD2-F1
#
_cell.length_a   1.000
_cell.length_b   1.000
_cell.length_c   1.000
_cell.angle_alpha   90.00
_cell.angle_beta   90.00
_cell.angle_gamma   90.00
#
_symmetry.space_group_name_H-M   'P 1'
#
loop_
_entity.id
_entity.type
_entity.pdbx_description
1 polymer ?
#
loop_
_entity_poly.entity_id
_entity_poly.type
_entity_poly.pdbx_seq_one_letter_code
_entity_poly.pdbx_strand_id
1 'polypeptide(L)'
;SVVVPKSPCYAFDNSSHLLDFSDWIGSPFVYEGKDVVVRFCKDVESRSQAGYVDFGRYNYFVAGSGHVDLVQEFYNGDLLNCEHTFDKMGRTAQVNIICGKCLNGQCKGQHGCICNVSYESTCRAIVELAIPCENPGPRVFEGFTVGFHPRSWEIVHNGLTQLGFEKSHPDFSFSTEQPHVTLYLTAIASQSNLIKKPRVKVFPENGLEVKLSGTAATGNPPTTLSPSTLLLDWRCVKAHDTPYEVKITIPVEGYESIEFVLTKMCETTQRGWAIFGIISCILMVSSTLFCCGGFIYKTQMEGIDALPGMTVLSACLETVSGEEINNEVSWEESKYGSM
;
A
#
# COMPACT_ATOMS: atom_id res chain seq x y z
N SER A 1 6.78 -13.12 -11.57
CA SER A 1 6.96 -11.85 -10.84
C SER A 1 7.57 -12.11 -9.47
N VAL A 2 8.45 -11.22 -9.01
CA VAL A 2 8.96 -11.23 -7.62
C VAL A 2 8.11 -10.27 -6.80
N VAL A 3 7.44 -10.79 -5.78
CA VAL A 3 6.56 -10.02 -4.89
C VAL A 3 7.37 -9.56 -3.68
N VAL A 4 7.05 -8.37 -3.17
CA VAL A 4 7.68 -7.87 -1.94
C VAL A 4 7.44 -8.86 -0.78
N PRO A 5 8.46 -9.20 0.01
CA PRO A 5 8.28 -10.00 1.22
C PRO A 5 7.25 -9.38 2.17
N LYS A 6 6.58 -10.20 2.96
CA LYS A 6 5.53 -9.74 3.90
C LYS A 6 6.08 -8.88 5.04
N SER A 7 7.39 -8.95 5.26
CA SER A 7 8.08 -8.25 6.33
C SER A 7 9.15 -7.34 5.75
N PRO A 8 9.59 -6.31 6.49
CA PRO A 8 10.73 -5.48 6.10
C PRO A 8 12.09 -6.16 6.36
N CYS A 9 12.11 -7.44 6.79
CA CYS A 9 13.34 -8.17 7.06
C CYS A 9 13.82 -8.90 5.81
N TYR A 10 14.17 -8.14 4.79
CA TYR A 10 14.82 -8.65 3.59
C TYR A 10 15.88 -7.67 3.14
N ALA A 11 16.84 -8.16 2.36
CA ALA A 11 17.87 -7.34 1.73
C ALA A 11 18.17 -7.86 0.34
N PHE A 12 18.87 -7.05 -0.46
CA PHE A 12 19.48 -7.50 -1.69
C PHE A 12 20.95 -7.79 -1.45
N ASP A 13 21.49 -8.85 -2.05
CA ASP A 13 22.93 -9.07 -2.09
C ASP A 13 23.60 -8.11 -3.09
N ASN A 14 24.94 -8.09 -3.11
CA ASN A 14 25.69 -7.25 -4.06
C ASN A 14 25.48 -7.61 -5.55
N SER A 15 24.78 -8.71 -5.84
CA SER A 15 24.41 -9.15 -7.19
C SER A 15 22.92 -8.93 -7.49
N SER A 16 22.18 -8.26 -6.62
CA SER A 16 20.74 -7.99 -6.69
C SER A 16 19.84 -9.22 -6.55
N HIS A 17 20.28 -10.27 -5.85
CA HIS A 17 19.39 -11.34 -5.42
C HIS A 17 18.65 -10.94 -4.14
N LEU A 18 17.35 -11.21 -4.11
CA LEU A 18 16.53 -11.03 -2.93
C LEU A 18 16.88 -12.11 -1.89
N LEU A 19 17.21 -11.67 -0.68
CA LEU A 19 17.39 -12.51 0.50
C LEU A 19 16.27 -12.19 1.49
N ASP A 20 15.34 -13.14 1.65
CA ASP A 20 14.20 -13.00 2.56
C ASP A 20 14.53 -13.65 3.90
N PHE A 21 14.54 -12.84 4.96
CA PHE A 21 14.78 -13.27 6.34
C PHE A 21 13.53 -13.14 7.21
N SER A 22 12.34 -13.15 6.60
CA SER A 22 11.06 -13.05 7.32
C SER A 22 10.92 -14.10 8.44
N ASP A 23 11.45 -15.31 8.22
CA ASP A 23 11.41 -16.40 9.21
C ASP A 23 12.38 -16.19 10.40
N TRP A 24 13.34 -15.28 10.25
CA TRP A 24 14.36 -14.99 11.26
C TRP A 24 13.96 -13.86 12.21
N ILE A 25 12.85 -13.15 11.92
CA ILE A 25 12.42 -11.98 12.67
C ILE A 25 12.30 -12.31 14.16
N GLY A 26 12.98 -11.51 14.99
CA GLY A 26 12.96 -11.65 16.43
C GLY A 26 13.79 -12.81 16.97
N SER A 27 14.52 -13.55 16.13
CA SER A 27 15.45 -14.58 16.59
C SER A 27 16.52 -13.96 17.49
N PRO A 28 16.71 -14.46 18.72
CA PRO A 28 17.69 -13.91 19.66
C PRO A 28 19.07 -14.50 19.40
N PHE A 29 20.07 -13.62 19.34
CA PHE A 29 21.48 -13.97 19.35
C PHE A 29 22.11 -13.42 20.62
N VAL A 30 22.65 -14.31 21.44
CA VAL A 30 23.29 -13.95 22.71
C VAL A 30 24.79 -14.18 22.60
N TYR A 31 25.57 -13.18 22.94
CA TYR A 31 27.03 -13.29 23.00
C TYR A 31 27.47 -13.67 24.42
N GLU A 32 27.77 -14.96 24.61
CA GLU A 32 28.27 -15.49 25.88
C GLU A 32 29.61 -14.81 26.23
N GLY A 33 29.60 -13.99 27.29
CA GLY A 33 30.79 -13.31 27.83
C GLY A 33 30.75 -11.78 27.84
N LYS A 34 29.81 -11.12 27.13
CA LYS A 34 29.58 -9.65 27.24
C LYS A 34 28.12 -9.25 27.43
N ASP A 35 27.22 -10.20 27.71
CA ASP A 35 25.77 -9.96 27.93
C ASP A 35 25.11 -9.11 26.83
N VAL A 36 25.53 -9.29 25.57
CA VAL A 36 24.94 -8.61 24.41
C VAL A 36 23.90 -9.51 23.78
N VAL A 37 22.72 -8.94 23.52
CA VAL A 37 21.61 -9.63 22.85
C VAL A 37 21.21 -8.83 21.61
N VAL A 38 21.21 -9.50 20.46
CA VAL A 38 20.68 -8.96 19.21
C VAL A 38 19.40 -9.71 18.86
N ARG A 39 18.35 -8.96 18.49
CA ARG A 39 17.14 -9.51 17.90
C ARG A 39 17.16 -9.19 16.41
N PHE A 40 17.10 -10.22 15.58
CA PHE A 40 17.22 -10.04 14.14
C PHE A 40 16.01 -9.30 13.56
N CYS A 41 16.23 -8.18 12.85
CA CYS A 41 15.19 -7.31 12.28
C CYS A 41 14.04 -6.93 13.23
N LYS A 42 14.28 -6.89 14.55
CA LYS A 42 13.23 -6.61 15.53
C LYS A 42 13.83 -5.93 16.76
N ASP A 43 13.01 -5.12 17.40
CA ASP A 43 13.34 -4.49 18.68
C ASP A 43 13.38 -5.53 19.83
N VAL A 44 14.18 -5.25 20.85
CA VAL A 44 14.24 -6.09 22.06
C VAL A 44 13.05 -5.77 22.96
N GLU A 45 12.12 -6.72 23.11
CA GLU A 45 10.87 -6.53 23.87
C GLU A 45 10.98 -6.94 25.35
N SER A 46 11.97 -7.78 25.71
CA SER A 46 12.08 -8.36 27.04
C SER A 46 13.20 -7.73 27.86
N ARG A 47 12.85 -7.16 29.02
CA ARG A 47 13.79 -6.56 29.97
C ARG A 47 14.29 -7.59 30.98
N SER A 48 15.60 -7.65 31.20
CA SER A 48 16.18 -8.43 32.31
C SER A 48 15.86 -7.77 33.66
N GLN A 49 15.90 -8.52 34.77
CA GLN A 49 15.69 -7.95 36.11
C GLN A 49 16.68 -6.83 36.47
N ALA A 50 17.89 -6.86 35.90
CA ALA A 50 18.92 -5.83 36.09
C ALA A 50 18.78 -4.63 35.13
N GLY A 51 17.86 -4.68 34.16
CA GLY A 51 17.75 -3.71 33.06
C GLY A 51 18.61 -4.07 31.84
N TYR A 52 18.61 -3.19 30.84
CA TYR A 52 19.50 -3.27 29.67
C TYR A 52 19.82 -1.85 29.21
N VAL A 53 20.93 -1.71 28.48
CA VAL A 53 21.27 -0.49 27.75
C VAL A 53 20.75 -0.63 26.33
N ASP A 54 19.85 0.26 25.92
CA ASP A 54 19.27 0.22 24.59
C ASP A 54 20.23 0.83 23.57
N PHE A 55 20.60 0.05 22.54
CA PHE A 55 21.45 0.49 21.44
C PHE A 55 20.65 0.86 20.18
N GLY A 56 19.33 0.76 20.22
CA GLY A 56 18.46 1.27 19.19
C GLY A 56 17.43 0.26 18.69
N ARG A 57 16.54 0.80 17.87
CA ARG A 57 15.46 0.11 17.18
C ARG A 57 15.87 -0.18 15.75
N TYR A 58 15.36 -1.30 15.22
CA TYR A 58 15.66 -1.70 13.85
C TYR A 58 15.22 -0.61 12.87
N ASN A 59 16.11 -0.22 11.95
CA ASN A 59 15.82 0.81 10.96
C ASN A 59 15.83 0.28 9.52
N TYR A 60 16.98 -0.20 9.04
CA TYR A 60 17.10 -0.71 7.67
C TYR A 60 18.11 -1.85 7.53
N PHE A 61 18.00 -2.55 6.40
CA PHE A 61 18.79 -3.73 6.07
C PHE A 61 19.28 -3.64 4.62
N VAL A 62 20.61 -3.65 4.44
CA VAL A 62 21.26 -3.42 3.14
C VAL A 62 22.42 -4.39 2.91
N ALA A 63 22.92 -4.43 1.67
CA ALA A 63 24.14 -5.14 1.34
C ALA A 63 25.37 -4.56 2.06
N GLY A 64 26.26 -5.44 2.51
CA GLY A 64 27.55 -5.10 3.08
C GLY A 64 28.63 -4.92 2.01
N SER A 65 29.83 -4.55 2.46
CA SER A 65 31.00 -4.45 1.59
C SER A 65 32.23 -5.09 2.24
N GLY A 66 33.18 -5.54 1.40
CA GLY A 66 34.41 -6.16 1.87
C GLY A 66 34.18 -7.57 2.40
N HIS A 67 34.41 -7.78 3.70
CA HIS A 67 34.27 -9.08 4.37
C HIS A 67 32.88 -9.30 4.99
N VAL A 68 31.99 -8.31 4.87
CA VAL A 68 30.63 -8.31 5.40
C VAL A 68 29.67 -8.44 4.22
N ASP A 69 28.75 -9.40 4.30
CA ASP A 69 27.79 -9.67 3.23
C ASP A 69 26.56 -8.77 3.35
N LEU A 70 26.07 -8.54 4.56
CA LEU A 70 24.87 -7.71 4.82
C LEU A 70 25.05 -6.87 6.09
N VAL A 71 24.31 -5.75 6.19
CA VAL A 71 24.37 -4.85 7.35
C VAL A 71 22.96 -4.50 7.81
N GLN A 72 22.68 -4.68 9.09
CA GLN A 72 21.51 -4.12 9.75
C GLN A 72 21.91 -2.96 10.65
N GLU A 73 21.15 -1.88 10.59
CA GLU A 73 21.39 -0.70 11.42
C GLU A 73 20.23 -0.43 12.38
N PHE A 74 20.62 -0.07 13.60
CA PHE A 74 19.74 0.20 14.73
C PHE A 74 20.03 1.60 15.26
N TYR A 75 19.00 2.44 15.36
CA TYR A 75 19.11 3.84 15.78
C TYR A 75 18.13 4.17 16.91
N ASN A 76 18.27 5.35 17.50
CA ASN A 76 17.38 5.87 18.54
C ASN A 76 17.39 5.04 19.82
N GLY A 77 18.58 4.57 20.22
CA GLY A 77 18.81 3.93 21.52
C GLY A 77 18.90 4.94 22.67
N ASP A 78 19.37 4.48 23.82
CA ASP A 78 19.46 5.29 25.03
C ASP A 78 20.33 6.54 24.82
N LEU A 79 19.85 7.68 25.31
CA LEU A 79 20.55 8.97 25.17
C LEU A 79 21.63 9.19 26.23
N LEU A 80 21.62 8.43 27.33
CA LEU A 80 22.52 8.64 28.47
C LEU A 80 23.99 8.64 28.01
N ASN A 81 24.72 9.74 28.19
CA ASN A 81 26.11 9.97 27.73
C ASN A 81 26.30 10.10 26.19
N CYS A 82 25.22 10.20 25.41
CA CYS A 82 25.21 10.31 23.95
C CYS A 82 24.42 11.53 23.44
N GLU A 83 24.08 12.45 24.34
CA GLU A 83 23.20 13.61 24.14
C GLU A 83 23.79 14.68 23.20
N HIS A 84 25.12 14.70 23.06
CA HIS A 84 25.85 15.68 22.27
C HIS A 84 26.08 15.27 20.80
N THR A 85 25.53 14.12 20.37
CA THR A 85 25.62 13.69 18.97
C THR A 85 24.78 14.63 18.09
N PHE A 86 25.34 15.03 16.94
CA PHE A 86 24.77 16.09 16.08
C PHE A 86 23.34 15.77 15.61
N ASP A 87 23.04 14.49 15.41
CA ASP A 87 21.74 14.01 14.93
C ASP A 87 20.78 13.59 16.05
N LYS A 88 21.19 13.68 17.32
CA LYS A 88 20.42 13.22 18.50
C LYS A 88 19.89 11.78 18.39
N MET A 89 20.55 10.92 17.60
CA MET A 89 20.12 9.54 17.37
C MET A 89 20.36 8.61 18.58
N GLY A 90 20.87 9.13 19.70
CA GLY A 90 21.18 8.34 20.89
C GLY A 90 22.27 7.31 20.62
N ARG A 91 22.21 6.19 21.34
CA ARG A 91 23.04 5.02 21.01
C ARG A 91 22.61 4.42 19.68
N THR A 92 23.59 3.91 18.94
CA THR A 92 23.38 3.20 17.68
C THR A 92 24.10 1.86 17.70
N ALA A 93 23.57 0.90 16.95
CA ALA A 93 24.22 -0.37 16.71
C ALA A 93 24.24 -0.71 15.22
N GLN A 94 25.35 -1.28 14.79
CA GLN A 94 25.53 -1.83 13.46
C GLN A 94 25.81 -3.32 13.59
N VAL A 95 24.95 -4.13 12.97
CA VAL A 95 25.12 -5.59 12.93
C VAL A 95 25.64 -5.96 11.56
N ASN A 96 26.93 -6.31 11.51
CA ASN A 96 27.61 -6.80 10.32
C ASN A 96 27.38 -8.31 10.21
N ILE A 97 26.72 -8.72 9.13
CA ILE A 97 26.30 -10.10 8.91
C ILE A 97 27.24 -10.74 7.90
N ILE A 98 27.79 -11.88 8.28
CA ILE A 98 28.69 -12.70 7.48
C ILE A 98 27.96 -14.01 7.16
N CYS A 99 27.84 -14.31 5.89
CA CYS A 99 27.27 -15.56 5.40
C CYS A 99 28.25 -16.71 5.65
N GLY A 100 27.87 -17.65 6.51
CA GLY A 100 28.65 -18.84 6.83
C GLY A 100 29.03 -18.94 8.30
N LYS A 101 30.32 -18.96 8.60
CA LYS A 101 30.85 -19.23 9.94
C LYS A 101 31.82 -18.14 10.38
N CYS A 102 31.87 -17.88 11.68
CA CYS A 102 32.90 -17.01 12.25
C CYS A 102 34.30 -17.54 11.96
N LEU A 103 35.24 -16.64 11.64
CA LEU A 103 36.65 -16.96 11.41
C LEU A 103 37.30 -17.68 12.62
N ASN A 104 36.81 -17.39 13.83
CA ASN A 104 37.33 -17.95 15.08
C ASN A 104 36.77 -19.34 15.43
N GLY A 105 35.87 -19.90 14.63
CA GLY A 105 35.29 -21.24 14.87
C GLY A 105 34.45 -21.38 16.15
N GLN A 106 34.18 -20.28 16.86
CA GLN A 106 33.41 -20.26 18.12
C GLN A 106 31.94 -20.64 17.92
N CYS A 107 31.44 -20.54 16.70
CA CYS A 107 30.07 -20.85 16.35
C CYS A 107 29.79 -22.35 16.29
N LYS A 108 29.03 -22.87 17.25
CA LYS A 108 28.63 -24.30 17.33
C LYS A 108 27.17 -24.58 16.97
N GLY A 109 26.40 -23.57 16.57
CA GLY A 109 24.96 -23.68 16.30
C GLY A 109 24.61 -23.73 14.81
N GLN A 110 23.46 -24.34 14.48
CA GLN A 110 22.88 -24.30 13.14
C GLN A 110 22.24 -22.95 12.80
N HIS A 111 21.89 -22.13 13.79
CA HIS A 111 21.09 -20.90 13.60
C HIS A 111 21.96 -19.63 13.59
N GLY A 112 23.27 -19.74 13.44
CA GLY A 112 24.20 -18.61 13.51
C GLY A 112 24.56 -18.18 14.94
N CYS A 113 25.52 -17.26 15.08
CA CYS A 113 25.99 -16.73 16.36
C CYS A 113 26.84 -15.46 16.19
N ILE A 114 26.96 -14.72 17.29
CA ILE A 114 27.78 -13.51 17.34
C ILE A 114 29.26 -13.91 17.40
N CYS A 115 30.04 -13.43 16.43
CA CYS A 115 31.47 -13.68 16.31
C CYS A 115 32.30 -12.74 17.18
N ASN A 116 31.90 -11.47 17.24
CA ASN A 116 32.62 -10.43 17.92
C ASN A 116 31.69 -9.26 18.24
N VAL A 117 31.99 -8.57 19.33
CA VAL A 117 31.35 -7.29 19.66
C VAL A 117 32.44 -6.28 19.97
N SER A 118 32.48 -5.23 19.17
CA SER A 118 33.36 -4.07 19.36
C SER A 118 32.54 -2.81 19.60
N TYR A 119 33.14 -1.84 20.27
CA TYR A 119 32.53 -0.54 20.55
C TYR A 119 33.47 0.52 19.97
N GLU A 120 33.01 1.26 18.98
CA GLU A 120 33.78 2.39 18.44
C GLU A 120 33.76 3.56 19.43
N SER A 121 32.65 3.71 20.14
CA SER A 121 32.48 4.64 21.27
C SER A 121 31.48 4.07 22.27
N THR A 122 31.27 4.76 23.39
CA THR A 122 30.17 4.44 24.33
C THR A 122 28.78 4.53 23.69
N CYS A 123 28.69 5.18 22.52
CA CYS A 123 27.44 5.46 21.81
C CYS A 123 27.24 4.61 20.56
N ARG A 124 28.24 3.84 20.13
CA ARG A 124 28.15 3.02 18.91
C ARG A 124 28.72 1.63 19.12
N ALA A 125 27.85 0.63 19.00
CA ALA A 125 28.23 -0.78 19.04
C ALA A 125 28.31 -1.36 17.63
N ILE A 126 29.30 -2.21 17.39
CA ILE A 126 29.46 -2.96 16.15
C ILE A 126 29.47 -4.44 16.53
N VAL A 127 28.49 -5.18 16.01
CA VAL A 127 28.32 -6.61 16.26
C VAL A 127 28.58 -7.36 14.97
N GLU A 128 29.49 -8.33 15.00
CA GLU A 128 29.69 -9.26 13.90
C GLU A 128 28.88 -10.51 14.16
N LEU A 129 27.95 -10.82 13.25
CA LEU A 129 27.05 -11.95 13.32
C LEU A 129 27.31 -12.89 12.14
N ALA A 130 27.56 -14.16 12.39
CA ALA A 130 27.60 -15.17 11.34
C ALA A 130 26.27 -15.92 11.29
N ILE A 131 25.65 -15.99 10.12
CA ILE A 131 24.43 -16.76 9.89
C ILE A 131 24.59 -17.67 8.66
N PRO A 132 23.92 -18.82 8.60
CA PRO A 132 23.76 -19.54 7.35
C PRO A 132 22.86 -18.72 6.41
N CYS A 133 23.45 -18.04 5.44
CA CYS A 133 22.65 -17.45 4.36
C CYS A 133 22.15 -18.58 3.46
N GLU A 134 20.85 -18.57 3.18
CA GLU A 134 20.26 -19.50 2.20
C GLU A 134 20.75 -19.20 0.78
N ASN A 135 20.43 -20.10 -0.15
CA ASN A 135 20.74 -19.87 -1.56
C ASN A 135 20.11 -18.54 -2.02
N PRO A 136 20.82 -17.77 -2.86
CA PRO A 136 20.32 -16.50 -3.35
C PRO A 136 18.96 -16.69 -4.02
N GLY A 137 17.99 -15.86 -3.62
CA GLY A 137 16.66 -15.86 -4.20
C GLY A 137 16.65 -15.32 -5.65
N PRO A 138 15.48 -14.99 -6.20
CA PRO A 138 15.41 -14.44 -7.55
C PRO A 138 16.19 -13.12 -7.67
N ARG A 139 16.78 -12.90 -8.84
CA ARG A 139 17.53 -11.68 -9.15
C ARG A 139 16.58 -10.57 -9.57
N VAL A 140 16.50 -9.51 -8.78
CA VAL A 140 15.56 -8.39 -8.94
C VAL A 140 16.28 -7.19 -9.53
N PHE A 141 15.58 -6.41 -10.34
CA PHE A 141 16.14 -5.19 -10.92
C PHE A 141 15.95 -4.00 -9.97
N GLU A 142 16.94 -3.77 -9.11
CA GLU A 142 16.94 -2.70 -8.13
C GLU A 142 16.89 -1.30 -8.77
N GLY A 143 16.25 -0.36 -8.08
CA GLY A 143 16.07 1.03 -8.48
C GLY A 143 14.96 1.24 -9.53
N PHE A 144 14.27 0.19 -9.97
CA PHE A 144 13.13 0.31 -10.86
C PHE A 144 11.82 0.46 -10.11
N THR A 145 10.99 1.41 -10.53
CA THR A 145 9.72 1.72 -9.90
C THR A 145 8.65 1.97 -10.96
N VAL A 146 7.45 1.47 -10.71
CA VAL A 146 6.24 1.74 -11.50
C VAL A 146 5.18 2.26 -10.54
N GLY A 147 4.57 3.41 -10.85
CA GLY A 147 3.50 3.95 -10.03
C GLY A 147 2.46 4.71 -10.84
N PHE A 148 1.37 5.10 -10.21
CA PHE A 148 0.32 5.90 -10.85
C PHE A 148 0.77 7.34 -11.07
N HIS A 149 0.42 7.89 -12.23
CA HIS A 149 0.70 9.28 -12.60
C HIS A 149 -0.57 10.15 -12.46
N PRO A 150 -0.49 11.34 -11.82
CA PRO A 150 0.68 11.95 -11.17
C PRO A 150 1.11 11.19 -9.90
N ARG A 151 2.40 11.30 -9.55
CA ARG A 151 3.10 10.44 -8.57
C ARG A 151 2.30 10.25 -7.28
N SER A 152 1.78 9.06 -7.08
CA SER A 152 1.00 8.67 -5.90
C SER A 152 1.48 7.31 -5.39
N TRP A 153 0.73 6.24 -5.65
CA TRP A 153 1.08 4.90 -5.19
C TRP A 153 1.98 4.15 -6.17
N GLU A 154 2.93 3.42 -5.61
CA GLU A 154 3.88 2.59 -6.33
C GLU A 154 3.33 1.16 -6.40
N ILE A 155 3.18 0.65 -7.63
CA ILE A 155 2.75 -0.71 -7.95
C ILE A 155 3.94 -1.66 -7.87
N VAL A 156 5.09 -1.17 -8.32
CA VAL A 156 6.38 -1.85 -8.24
C VAL A 156 7.34 -0.87 -7.60
N HIS A 157 8.03 -1.30 -6.55
CA HIS A 157 9.05 -0.52 -5.88
C HIS A 157 10.34 -1.34 -5.82
N ASN A 158 11.45 -0.73 -6.21
CA ASN A 158 12.76 -1.38 -6.22
C ASN A 158 12.79 -2.75 -6.95
N GLY A 159 12.04 -2.86 -8.04
CA GLY A 159 11.86 -4.10 -8.82
C GLY A 159 10.92 -5.14 -8.21
N LEU A 160 10.40 -4.92 -6.99
CA LEU A 160 9.46 -5.80 -6.31
C LEU A 160 8.02 -5.34 -6.52
N THR A 161 7.14 -6.28 -6.88
CA THR A 161 5.71 -6.00 -7.00
C THR A 161 5.10 -5.85 -5.62
N GLN A 162 4.38 -4.75 -5.41
CA GLN A 162 3.71 -4.46 -4.14
C GLN A 162 2.48 -5.35 -3.95
N LEU A 163 2.15 -5.61 -2.67
CA LEU A 163 0.98 -6.39 -2.30
C LEU A 163 -0.29 -5.73 -2.84
N GLY A 164 -1.22 -6.55 -3.35
CA GLY A 164 -2.44 -6.11 -4.02
C GLY A 164 -2.34 -6.16 -5.55
N PHE A 165 -1.13 -6.07 -6.11
CA PHE A 165 -0.89 -6.04 -7.56
C PHE A 165 -0.24 -7.32 -8.10
N GLU A 166 0.02 -8.31 -7.25
CA GLU A 166 0.53 -9.62 -7.68
C GLU A 166 -0.55 -10.50 -8.32
N LYS A 167 -1.81 -10.29 -7.94
CA LYS A 167 -3.01 -10.98 -8.40
C LYS A 167 -4.22 -10.06 -8.30
N SER A 168 -5.37 -10.49 -8.83
CA SER A 168 -6.61 -9.75 -8.67
C SER A 168 -7.06 -9.67 -7.21
N HIS A 169 -7.40 -8.45 -6.78
CA HIS A 169 -8.00 -8.18 -5.49
C HIS A 169 -9.21 -7.26 -5.69
N PRO A 170 -10.36 -7.54 -5.04
CA PRO A 170 -11.57 -6.73 -5.18
C PRO A 170 -11.34 -5.26 -4.83
N ASP A 171 -10.51 -5.00 -3.83
CA ASP A 171 -10.22 -3.65 -3.31
C ASP A 171 -9.35 -2.80 -4.27
N PHE A 172 -8.69 -3.44 -5.25
CA PHE A 172 -7.75 -2.81 -6.19
C PHE A 172 -8.27 -2.85 -7.63
N SER A 173 -9.57 -2.61 -7.80
CA SER A 173 -10.24 -2.59 -9.11
C SER A 173 -10.68 -1.21 -9.55
N PHE A 174 -10.43 -0.91 -10.82
CA PHE A 174 -10.91 0.30 -11.47
C PHE A 174 -12.39 0.18 -11.81
N SER A 175 -13.16 1.23 -11.55
CA SER A 175 -14.58 1.31 -11.89
C SER A 175 -14.78 1.36 -13.40
N THR A 176 -15.96 0.96 -13.90
CA THR A 176 -16.31 0.97 -15.33
C THR A 176 -16.06 2.32 -16.00
N GLU A 177 -16.27 3.43 -15.30
CA GLU A 177 -16.19 4.79 -15.84
C GLU A 177 -14.78 5.24 -16.20
N GLN A 178 -13.75 4.72 -15.54
CA GLN A 178 -12.36 5.16 -15.77
C GLN A 178 -11.78 4.58 -17.06
N PRO A 179 -11.61 5.35 -18.16
CA PRO A 179 -11.28 4.78 -19.46
C PRO A 179 -9.78 4.64 -19.70
N HIS A 180 -8.95 5.36 -18.93
CA HIS A 180 -7.51 5.34 -19.04
C HIS A 180 -6.83 5.37 -17.67
N VAL A 181 -5.64 4.78 -17.61
CA VAL A 181 -4.73 4.82 -16.47
C VAL A 181 -3.34 5.16 -16.98
N THR A 182 -2.71 6.16 -16.37
CA THR A 182 -1.33 6.54 -16.70
C THR A 182 -0.41 6.06 -15.62
N LEU A 183 0.63 5.32 -16.01
CA LEU A 183 1.70 4.87 -15.13
C LEU A 183 2.98 5.62 -15.45
N TYR A 184 3.77 5.96 -14.43
CA TYR A 184 5.14 6.40 -14.60
C TYR A 184 6.10 5.26 -14.30
N LEU A 185 7.20 5.21 -15.04
CA LEU A 185 8.29 4.25 -14.87
C LEU A 185 9.57 5.04 -14.63
N THR A 186 10.34 4.64 -13.61
CA THR A 186 11.66 5.19 -13.32
C THR A 186 12.67 4.08 -13.07
N ALA A 187 13.92 4.32 -13.48
CA ALA A 187 15.04 3.42 -13.24
C ALA A 187 16.33 4.21 -13.02
N ILE A 188 17.36 3.54 -12.48
CA ILE A 188 18.71 4.11 -12.42
C ILE A 188 19.22 4.29 -13.85
N ALA A 189 19.68 5.51 -14.17
CA ALA A 189 20.04 5.88 -15.54
C ALA A 189 21.08 4.94 -16.18
N SER A 190 22.08 4.50 -15.41
CA SER A 190 23.15 3.60 -15.88
C SER A 190 22.66 2.23 -16.34
N GLN A 191 21.50 1.78 -15.84
CA GLN A 191 20.95 0.46 -16.13
C GLN A 191 19.61 0.51 -16.90
N SER A 192 19.09 1.70 -17.16
CA SER A 192 17.79 1.93 -17.82
C SER A 192 17.64 1.23 -19.19
N ASN A 193 18.73 1.05 -19.94
CA ASN A 193 18.74 0.40 -21.25
C ASN A 193 18.45 -1.12 -21.21
N LEU A 194 18.51 -1.73 -20.03
CA LEU A 194 18.20 -3.16 -19.84
C LEU A 194 16.69 -3.42 -19.88
N ILE A 195 15.88 -2.39 -19.62
CA ILE A 195 14.42 -2.47 -19.61
C ILE A 195 13.92 -2.54 -21.05
N LYS A 196 13.12 -3.56 -21.33
CA LYS A 196 12.51 -3.77 -22.65
C LYS A 196 11.04 -3.35 -22.64
N LYS A 197 10.46 -3.33 -23.84
CA LYS A 197 9.08 -2.93 -24.08
C LYS A 197 8.08 -3.79 -23.27
N PRO A 198 7.10 -3.17 -22.57
CA PRO A 198 6.06 -3.88 -21.84
C PRO A 198 5.15 -4.70 -22.76
N ARG A 199 4.63 -5.80 -22.22
CA ARG A 199 3.64 -6.70 -22.86
C ARG A 199 2.39 -6.79 -21.98
N VAL A 200 1.22 -6.91 -22.60
CA VAL A 200 -0.06 -7.01 -21.90
C VAL A 200 -0.74 -8.33 -22.24
N LYS A 201 -1.35 -8.94 -21.22
CA LYS A 201 -2.29 -10.05 -21.37
C LYS A 201 -3.54 -9.71 -20.57
N VAL A 202 -4.71 -10.00 -21.14
CA VAL A 202 -6.01 -9.70 -20.54
C VAL A 202 -6.73 -11.01 -20.25
N PHE A 203 -7.30 -11.15 -19.05
CA PHE A 203 -8.06 -12.33 -18.63
C PHE A 203 -9.40 -11.92 -18.02
N PRO A 204 -10.53 -12.49 -18.47
CA PRO A 204 -10.67 -13.33 -19.66
C PRO A 204 -10.35 -12.56 -20.97
N GLU A 205 -9.86 -13.27 -21.99
CA GLU A 205 -9.34 -12.65 -23.23
C GLU A 205 -10.38 -11.84 -24.02
N ASN A 206 -11.66 -12.23 -23.90
CA ASN A 206 -12.75 -11.62 -24.63
C ASN A 206 -13.57 -10.71 -23.72
N GLY A 207 -13.62 -9.41 -24.03
CA GLY A 207 -14.57 -8.48 -23.41
C GLY A 207 -13.96 -7.18 -22.88
N LEU A 208 -12.64 -7.10 -22.76
CA LEU A 208 -11.91 -5.86 -22.49
C LEU A 208 -10.83 -5.65 -23.56
N GLU A 209 -10.97 -4.57 -24.33
CA GLU A 209 -9.93 -4.14 -25.26
C GLU A 209 -8.92 -3.26 -24.52
N VAL A 210 -7.62 -3.55 -24.67
CA VAL A 210 -6.55 -2.79 -24.03
C VAL A 210 -5.53 -2.32 -25.06
N LYS A 211 -5.18 -1.04 -25.02
CA LYS A 211 -4.16 -0.42 -25.86
C LYS A 211 -3.11 0.25 -24.96
N LEU A 212 -1.84 -0.02 -25.26
CA LEU A 212 -0.71 0.66 -24.63
C LEU A 212 -0.18 1.77 -25.53
N SER A 213 0.01 2.95 -24.95
CA SER A 213 0.69 4.08 -25.59
C SER A 213 1.65 4.77 -24.61
N GLY A 214 2.36 5.80 -25.05
CA GLY A 214 3.37 6.51 -24.24
C GLY A 214 4.81 6.09 -24.53
N THR A 215 5.77 6.75 -23.87
CA THR A 215 7.21 6.57 -24.13
C THR A 215 7.73 5.21 -23.70
N ALA A 216 7.15 4.62 -22.65
CA ALA A 216 7.47 3.26 -22.25
C ALA A 216 6.97 2.23 -23.29
N ALA A 217 5.81 2.47 -23.91
CA ALA A 217 5.25 1.57 -24.93
C ALA A 217 6.05 1.58 -26.25
N THR A 218 6.78 2.67 -26.54
CA THR A 218 7.73 2.73 -27.67
C THR A 218 9.08 2.10 -27.36
N GLY A 219 9.34 1.78 -26.08
CA GLY A 219 10.60 1.18 -25.62
C GLY A 219 11.67 2.21 -25.26
N ASN A 220 11.29 3.47 -24.96
CA ASN A 220 12.25 4.44 -24.46
C ASN A 220 12.66 4.06 -23.02
N PRO A 221 13.96 4.10 -22.70
CA PRO A 221 14.44 3.72 -21.38
C PRO A 221 14.02 4.76 -20.32
N PRO A 222 13.37 4.35 -19.22
CA PRO A 222 13.01 5.27 -18.14
C PRO A 222 14.21 5.63 -17.28
N THR A 223 14.29 6.89 -16.83
CA THR A 223 15.30 7.32 -15.86
C THR A 223 14.64 8.07 -14.69
N THR A 224 15.32 8.17 -13.55
CA THR A 224 14.83 8.95 -12.39
C THR A 224 14.62 10.43 -12.71
N LEU A 225 15.46 11.02 -13.58
CA LEU A 225 15.37 12.42 -13.99
C LEU A 225 14.37 12.64 -15.14
N SER A 226 14.18 11.63 -16.00
CA SER A 226 13.23 11.65 -17.10
C SER A 226 12.40 10.35 -17.07
N PRO A 227 11.34 10.32 -16.24
CA PRO A 227 10.45 9.16 -16.14
C PRO A 227 9.76 8.88 -17.48
N SER A 228 9.61 7.59 -17.82
CA SER A 228 8.78 7.22 -18.97
C SER A 228 7.33 7.05 -18.56
N THR A 229 6.41 7.33 -19.47
CA THR A 229 4.97 7.18 -19.26
C THR A 229 4.45 5.98 -20.02
N LEU A 230 3.57 5.22 -19.37
CA LEU A 230 2.81 4.13 -19.96
C LEU A 230 1.33 4.45 -19.79
N LEU A 231 0.68 4.82 -20.89
CA LEU A 231 -0.76 5.07 -20.91
C LEU A 231 -1.48 3.76 -21.28
N LEU A 232 -2.37 3.34 -20.39
CA LEU A 232 -3.22 2.18 -20.53
C LEU A 232 -4.63 2.64 -20.86
N ASP A 233 -5.00 2.55 -22.14
CA ASP A 233 -6.35 2.82 -22.60
C ASP A 233 -7.12 1.52 -22.66
N TRP A 234 -8.22 1.43 -21.92
CA TRP A 234 -9.05 0.23 -21.91
C TRP A 234 -10.51 0.53 -22.21
N ARG A 235 -11.18 -0.40 -22.89
CA ARG A 235 -12.58 -0.25 -23.28
C ARG A 235 -13.32 -1.55 -23.02
N CYS A 236 -14.36 -1.45 -22.19
CA CYS A 236 -15.29 -2.54 -21.96
C CYS A 236 -16.12 -2.79 -23.23
N VAL A 237 -16.03 -4.01 -23.76
CA VAL A 237 -16.83 -4.52 -24.89
C VAL A 237 -17.97 -5.39 -24.37
N LYS A 238 -17.71 -6.19 -23.33
CA LYS A 238 -18.70 -7.05 -22.69
C LYS A 238 -18.74 -6.78 -21.19
N ALA A 239 -19.96 -6.65 -20.65
CA ALA A 239 -20.14 -6.59 -19.22
C ALA A 239 -19.81 -7.95 -18.59
N HIS A 240 -19.24 -7.92 -17.39
CA HIS A 240 -18.83 -9.10 -16.65
C HIS A 240 -18.95 -8.86 -15.15
N ASP A 241 -19.45 -9.85 -14.42
CA ASP A 241 -19.72 -9.72 -12.98
C ASP A 241 -18.44 -9.76 -12.12
N THR A 242 -17.35 -10.30 -12.66
CA THR A 242 -16.03 -10.23 -12.02
C THR A 242 -15.10 -9.29 -12.79
N PRO A 243 -14.13 -8.64 -12.09
CA PRO A 243 -13.17 -7.76 -12.76
C PRO A 243 -12.36 -8.50 -13.82
N TYR A 244 -12.08 -7.83 -14.94
CA TYR A 244 -11.07 -8.26 -15.90
C TYR A 244 -9.68 -8.00 -15.32
N GLU A 245 -8.78 -8.96 -15.50
CA GLU A 245 -7.38 -8.86 -15.09
C GLU A 245 -6.52 -8.45 -16.28
N VAL A 246 -5.75 -7.39 -16.11
CA VAL A 246 -4.79 -6.88 -17.09
C VAL A 246 -3.40 -7.11 -16.52
N LYS A 247 -2.77 -8.21 -16.93
CA LYS A 247 -1.40 -8.55 -16.55
C LYS A 247 -0.42 -7.81 -17.46
N ILE A 248 0.42 -6.97 -16.86
CA ILE A 248 1.47 -6.22 -17.54
C ILE A 248 2.82 -6.84 -17.16
N THR A 249 3.59 -7.25 -18.16
CA THR A 249 4.94 -7.82 -17.99
C THR A 249 5.98 -6.90 -18.64
N ILE A 250 6.97 -6.47 -17.87
CA ILE A 250 8.10 -5.65 -18.29
C ILE A 250 9.36 -6.52 -18.24
N PRO A 251 9.90 -6.94 -19.39
CA PRO A 251 11.12 -7.73 -19.43
C PRO A 251 12.33 -6.86 -19.08
N VAL A 252 13.27 -7.41 -18.31
CA VAL A 252 14.55 -6.79 -18.00
C VAL A 252 15.66 -7.77 -18.35
N GLU A 253 16.66 -7.30 -19.09
CA GLU A 253 17.77 -8.14 -19.56
C GLU A 253 18.71 -8.53 -18.40
N GLY A 254 18.84 -9.84 -18.14
CA GLY A 254 19.71 -10.37 -17.08
C GLY A 254 19.08 -10.42 -15.68
N TYR A 255 17.78 -10.14 -15.57
CA TYR A 255 16.99 -10.13 -14.32
C TYR A 255 15.65 -10.83 -14.51
N GLU A 256 14.95 -11.08 -13.40
CA GLU A 256 13.55 -11.51 -13.46
C GLU A 256 12.65 -10.44 -14.09
N SER A 257 11.69 -10.90 -14.89
CA SER A 257 10.72 -9.99 -15.50
C SER A 257 9.76 -9.47 -14.44
N ILE A 258 9.51 -8.16 -14.49
CA ILE A 258 8.62 -7.48 -13.56
C ILE A 258 7.20 -7.66 -14.07
N GLU A 259 6.31 -8.18 -13.23
CA GLU A 259 4.92 -8.38 -13.63
C GLU A 259 3.96 -7.95 -12.53
N PHE A 260 2.92 -7.22 -12.92
CA PHE A 260 1.86 -6.78 -12.03
C PHE A 260 0.51 -6.87 -12.75
N VAL A 261 -0.56 -6.91 -11.97
CA VAL A 261 -1.93 -7.08 -12.43
C VAL A 261 -2.74 -5.86 -12.02
N LEU A 262 -3.42 -5.25 -12.99
CA LEU A 262 -4.45 -4.24 -12.75
C LEU A 262 -5.81 -4.85 -13.04
N THR A 263 -6.81 -4.52 -12.24
CA THR A 263 -8.16 -5.07 -12.44
C THR A 263 -9.17 -4.00 -12.83
N LYS A 264 -10.10 -4.35 -13.72
CA LYS A 264 -11.08 -3.43 -14.29
C LYS A 264 -12.47 -4.04 -14.26
N MET A 265 -13.39 -3.38 -13.58
CA MET A 265 -14.80 -3.73 -13.65
C MET A 265 -15.45 -3.18 -14.92
N CYS A 266 -16.33 -3.99 -15.50
CA CYS A 266 -17.13 -3.63 -16.65
C CYS A 266 -18.58 -4.03 -16.36
N GLU A 267 -19.30 -3.12 -15.70
CA GLU A 267 -20.72 -3.31 -15.42
C GLU A 267 -21.56 -2.75 -16.57
N THR A 268 -22.72 -3.36 -16.79
CA THR A 268 -23.76 -2.70 -17.59
C THR A 268 -24.15 -1.41 -16.91
N THR A 269 -23.96 -0.28 -17.59
CA THR A 269 -24.38 1.04 -17.11
C THR A 269 -25.85 0.95 -16.68
N GLN A 270 -26.11 1.14 -15.39
CA GLN A 270 -27.48 1.24 -14.86
C GLN A 270 -28.10 2.58 -15.29
N ARG A 271 -28.36 2.71 -16.59
CA ARG A 271 -29.12 3.80 -17.20
C ARG A 271 -30.54 3.92 -16.58
N GLY A 272 -30.97 2.89 -15.87
CA GLY A 272 -32.25 2.81 -15.16
C GLY A 272 -32.44 3.85 -14.06
N TRP A 273 -31.42 4.21 -13.28
CA TRP A 273 -31.59 5.17 -12.17
C TRP A 273 -31.90 6.59 -12.65
N ALA A 274 -31.24 7.03 -13.73
CA ALA A 274 -31.54 8.33 -14.35
C ALA A 274 -32.96 8.36 -14.95
N ILE A 275 -33.41 7.26 -15.56
CA ILE A 275 -34.77 7.14 -16.10
C ILE A 275 -35.80 7.10 -14.96
N PHE A 276 -35.52 6.38 -13.87
CA PHE A 276 -36.39 6.33 -12.69
C PHE A 276 -36.55 7.71 -12.03
N GLY A 277 -35.46 8.47 -11.94
CA GLY A 277 -35.47 9.85 -11.45
C GLY A 277 -36.32 10.78 -12.32
N ILE A 278 -36.20 10.68 -13.65
CA ILE A 278 -37.00 11.50 -14.59
C ILE A 278 -38.49 11.12 -14.52
N ILE A 279 -38.82 9.82 -14.50
CA ILE A 279 -40.22 9.36 -14.41
C ILE A 279 -40.83 9.79 -13.07
N SER A 280 -40.09 9.66 -11.96
CA SER A 280 -40.52 10.12 -10.64
C SER A 280 -40.81 11.63 -10.63
N CYS A 281 -39.93 12.43 -11.23
CA CYS A 281 -40.11 13.88 -11.34
C CYS A 281 -41.35 14.25 -12.17
N ILE A 282 -41.57 13.59 -13.31
CA ILE A 282 -42.77 13.78 -14.15
C ILE A 282 -44.04 13.42 -13.37
N LEU A 283 -44.02 12.31 -12.62
CA LEU A 283 -45.16 11.88 -11.81
C LEU A 283 -45.49 12.88 -10.70
N MET A 284 -44.48 13.40 -10.00
CA MET A 284 -44.67 14.44 -8.96
C MET A 284 -45.27 15.73 -9.52
N VAL A 285 -44.76 16.22 -10.65
CA VAL A 285 -45.30 17.42 -11.33
C VAL A 285 -46.72 17.19 -11.85
N SER A 286 -47.00 16.00 -12.39
CA SER A 286 -48.35 15.67 -12.86
C SER A 286 -49.35 15.57 -11.70
N SER A 287 -48.97 14.97 -10.57
CA SER A 287 -49.83 14.85 -9.39
C SER A 287 -50.16 16.22 -8.80
N THR A 288 -49.19 17.14 -8.75
CA THR A 288 -49.43 18.51 -8.26
C THR A 288 -50.36 19.29 -9.20
N LEU A 289 -50.18 19.17 -10.52
CA LEU A 289 -51.09 19.78 -11.50
C LEU A 289 -52.52 19.21 -11.41
N PHE A 290 -52.67 17.89 -11.28
CA PHE A 290 -53.99 17.27 -11.11
C PHE A 290 -54.64 17.62 -9.76
N CYS A 291 -53.88 17.73 -8.67
CA CYS A 291 -54.39 18.19 -7.38
C CYS A 291 -54.89 19.65 -7.44
N CYS A 292 -54.10 20.55 -8.03
CA CYS A 292 -54.49 21.95 -8.18
C CYS A 292 -55.67 22.11 -9.16
N GLY A 293 -55.67 21.38 -10.28
CA GLY A 293 -56.75 21.38 -11.26
C GLY A 293 -58.05 20.79 -10.72
N GLY A 294 -57.98 19.71 -9.94
CA GLY A 294 -59.13 19.10 -9.26
C GLY A 294 -59.73 20.03 -8.20
N PHE A 295 -58.89 20.80 -7.49
CA PHE A 295 -59.34 21.80 -6.52
C PHE A 295 -60.10 22.96 -7.19
N ILE A 296 -59.67 23.42 -8.36
CA ILE A 296 -60.35 24.46 -9.13
C ILE A 296 -61.65 23.93 -9.76
N TYR A 297 -61.62 22.71 -10.31
CA TYR A 297 -62.80 22.10 -10.92
C TYR A 297 -63.91 21.84 -9.88
N LYS A 298 -63.54 21.38 -8.67
CA LYS A 298 -64.48 21.12 -7.59
C LYS A 298 -65.07 22.41 -6.98
N THR A 299 -64.28 23.47 -6.86
CA THR A 299 -64.79 24.78 -6.38
C THR A 299 -65.72 25.46 -7.39
N GLN A 300 -65.64 25.13 -8.68
CA GLN A 300 -66.44 25.74 -9.74
C GLN A 300 -67.77 24.99 -10.04
N MET A 301 -67.87 23.69 -9.77
CA MET A 301 -69.10 22.90 -10.01
C MET A 301 -69.95 22.58 -8.76
N GLU A 302 -69.38 22.49 -7.54
CA GLU A 302 -70.15 22.07 -6.36
C GLU A 302 -70.30 23.14 -5.26
N GLY A 303 -69.74 24.35 -5.42
CA GLY A 303 -69.78 25.36 -4.37
C GLY A 303 -68.97 24.93 -3.13
N ILE A 304 -68.66 25.90 -2.27
CA ILE A 304 -67.58 25.81 -1.27
C ILE A 304 -67.98 24.99 -0.02
N ASP A 305 -69.10 24.28 -0.03
CA ASP A 305 -69.72 23.68 1.17
C ASP A 305 -69.61 22.14 1.27
N ALA A 306 -68.78 21.48 0.47
CA ALA A 306 -68.52 20.05 0.64
C ALA A 306 -67.03 19.70 0.53
N LEU A 307 -66.27 20.11 1.55
CA LEU A 307 -64.89 19.66 1.76
C LEU A 307 -64.82 18.61 2.90
N PRO A 308 -65.08 17.30 2.63
CA PRO A 308 -64.76 16.26 3.61
C PRO A 308 -63.25 15.98 3.55
N GLY A 309 -62.54 16.18 4.65
CA GLY A 309 -61.14 15.74 4.81
C GLY A 309 -60.18 16.72 5.49
N MET A 310 -60.53 18.00 5.63
CA MET A 310 -59.68 18.95 6.38
C MET A 310 -59.61 18.65 7.89
N THR A 311 -60.60 17.93 8.44
CA THR A 311 -60.59 17.50 9.83
C THR A 311 -59.58 16.38 10.11
N VAL A 312 -59.28 15.52 9.13
CA VAL A 312 -58.30 14.42 9.30
C VAL A 312 -56.87 14.95 9.23
N LEU A 313 -56.60 15.90 8.31
CA LEU A 313 -55.29 16.56 8.22
C LEU A 313 -55.00 17.45 9.44
N SER A 314 -56.00 18.12 10.01
CA SER A 314 -55.84 18.90 11.26
C SER A 314 -55.57 17.99 12.45
N ALA A 315 -56.29 16.86 12.57
CA ALA A 315 -56.10 15.92 13.67
C ALA A 315 -54.72 15.22 13.62
N CYS A 316 -54.17 14.95 12.43
CA CYS A 316 -52.82 14.39 12.30
C CYS A 316 -51.70 15.41 12.55
N LEU A 317 -51.92 16.69 12.23
CA LEU A 317 -50.96 17.77 12.51
C LEU A 317 -50.93 18.14 14.00
N GLU A 318 -52.07 18.13 14.68
CA GLU A 318 -52.13 18.35 16.14
C GLU A 318 -51.46 17.22 16.94
N THR A 319 -51.47 15.97 16.45
CA THR A 319 -50.69 14.87 17.07
C THR A 319 -49.17 15.00 16.92
N VAL A 320 -48.69 15.87 16.02
CA VAL A 320 -47.24 16.11 15.81
C VAL A 320 -46.75 17.39 16.50
N SER A 321 -47.65 18.31 16.88
CA SER A 321 -47.27 19.64 17.39
C SER A 321 -47.62 19.94 18.85
N GLY A 322 -48.16 18.99 19.63
CA GLY A 322 -48.54 19.17 21.04
C GLY A 322 -47.54 18.61 22.07
N GLU A 323 -46.46 19.36 22.31
CA GLU A 323 -45.73 19.61 23.57
C GLU A 323 -45.48 18.48 24.60
N GLU A 324 -44.20 18.15 24.84
CA GLU A 324 -43.63 18.22 26.19
C GLU A 324 -42.14 18.61 26.15
N ILE A 325 -41.91 19.88 26.49
CA ILE A 325 -40.64 20.45 26.93
C ILE A 325 -40.23 19.73 28.21
N ASN A 326 -38.97 19.26 28.33
CA ASN A 326 -38.24 19.32 29.59
C ASN A 326 -36.72 19.15 29.43
N ASN A 327 -36.02 20.09 30.07
CA ASN A 327 -34.64 20.06 30.57
C ASN A 327 -33.53 20.61 29.68
N GLU A 328 -33.20 21.88 29.99
CA GLU A 328 -31.89 22.44 30.37
C GLU A 328 -30.58 21.70 30.03
N VAL A 329 -29.52 22.55 29.95
CA VAL A 329 -28.07 22.30 30.11
C VAL A 329 -27.31 22.22 28.77
N SER A 330 -26.66 23.30 28.31
CA SER A 330 -25.33 23.85 28.66
C SER A 330 -24.13 23.25 27.88
N TRP A 331 -23.42 24.17 27.21
CA TRP A 331 -21.99 24.23 26.89
C TRP A 331 -21.26 23.15 26.04
N GLU A 332 -20.42 23.72 25.15
CA GLU A 332 -19.07 23.30 24.73
C GLU A 332 -18.83 22.29 23.57
N GLU A 333 -18.06 22.83 22.61
CA GLU A 333 -16.89 22.29 21.90
C GLU A 333 -16.69 20.78 21.65
N SER A 334 -16.40 20.52 20.36
CA SER A 334 -15.28 19.70 19.83
C SER A 334 -15.52 18.26 19.36
N LYS A 335 -14.82 17.98 18.23
CA LYS A 335 -14.25 16.72 17.70
C LYS A 335 -15.04 15.83 16.71
N TYR A 336 -14.45 15.76 15.50
CA TYR A 336 -13.93 14.57 14.78
C TYR A 336 -14.78 13.31 14.57
N GLY A 337 -14.69 12.76 13.35
CA GLY A 337 -14.89 11.34 13.01
C GLY A 337 -15.92 11.13 11.90
N SER A 338 -15.50 10.88 10.65
CA SER A 338 -15.25 9.54 10.06
C SER A 338 -16.49 8.67 9.88
N MET A 339 -16.90 8.46 8.63
CA MET A 339 -16.72 7.16 7.94
C MET A 339 -16.65 7.38 6.43
#